data_AF-A0A529NHY0-F1
#
_entry.id   AF-A0A529NHY0-F1
#
_cell.length_a   1.000
_cell.length_b   1.000
_cell.length_c   1.000
_cell.angle_alpha   90.00
_cell.angle_beta   90.00
_cell.angle_gamma   90.00
#
_symmetry.space_group_name_H-M   'P 1'
#
loop_
_entity.id
_entity.type
_entity.pdbx_description
1 polymer ?
#
loop_
_entity_poly.entity_id
_entity_poly.type
_entity_poly.pdbx_seq_one_letter_code
_entity_poly.pdbx_strand_id
1 'polypeptide(L)'
;LIPDVAIYTIMARFTVGVTALLILEAQLRRGVATEWIDVTCAGAIIFGYVGWLCPAVMGADKESVSYYMVFGTIFMMSANLFFTFKFNVSIVTSAIILVILYIVNYFVPSTLIYKMVFGTFYISCFTFTSYLNW
;
A
#
# COMPACT_ATOMS: atom_id res chain seq x y z
N LEU A 1 -13.13 2.23 -11.59
CA LEU A 1 -12.03 3.13 -11.97
C LEU A 1 -12.68 4.47 -12.28
N ILE A 2 -12.32 5.54 -11.57
CA ILE A 2 -12.84 6.87 -11.89
C ILE A 2 -12.26 7.22 -13.28
N PRO A 3 -13.08 7.48 -14.31
CA PRO A 3 -12.63 7.53 -15.70
C PRO A 3 -11.61 8.66 -15.98
N ASP A 4 -11.62 9.70 -15.16
CA ASP A 4 -10.70 10.85 -15.19
C ASP A 4 -9.25 10.48 -14.82
N VAL A 5 -9.04 9.56 -13.88
CA VAL A 5 -7.70 9.12 -13.43
C VAL A 5 -7.35 7.70 -13.86
N ALA A 6 -8.23 7.05 -14.61
CA ALA A 6 -8.07 5.71 -15.14
C ALA A 6 -6.72 5.49 -15.83
N ILE A 7 -6.35 6.36 -16.76
CA ILE A 7 -5.10 6.24 -17.53
C ILE A 7 -3.90 6.37 -16.59
N TYR A 8 -3.89 7.36 -15.68
CA TYR A 8 -2.80 7.56 -14.73
C TYR A 8 -2.65 6.38 -13.75
N THR A 9 -3.76 5.82 -13.25
CA THR A 9 -3.71 4.63 -12.37
C THR A 9 -3.17 3.40 -13.10
N ILE A 10 -3.56 3.19 -14.36
CA ILE A 10 -3.08 2.07 -15.19
C ILE A 10 -1.58 2.24 -15.44
N MET A 11 -1.15 3.43 -15.88
CA MET A 11 0.27 3.73 -16.12
C MET A 11 1.09 3.52 -14.84
N ALA A 12 0.66 4.06 -13.69
CA ALA A 12 1.35 3.88 -12.43
C ALA A 12 1.53 2.40 -12.05
N ARG A 13 0.50 1.56 -12.24
CA ARG A 13 0.58 0.11 -11.99
C ARG A 13 1.60 -0.58 -12.88
N PHE A 14 1.61 -0.26 -14.18
CA PHE A 14 2.59 -0.83 -15.10
C PHE A 14 4.00 -0.34 -14.79
N THR A 15 4.18 0.94 -14.50
CA THR A 15 5.50 1.50 -14.16
C THR A 15 6.06 0.88 -12.90
N VAL A 16 5.29 0.80 -11.81
CA VAL A 16 5.76 0.17 -10.57
C VAL A 16 5.97 -1.33 -10.76
N GLY A 17 5.05 -2.02 -11.45
CA GLY A 17 5.17 -3.47 -11.68
C GLY A 17 6.39 -3.84 -12.53
N VAL A 18 6.60 -3.16 -13.65
CA VAL A 18 7.74 -3.41 -14.55
C VAL A 18 9.05 -3.07 -13.87
N THR A 19 9.13 -1.93 -13.15
CA THR A 19 10.37 -1.55 -12.46
C THR A 19 10.69 -2.53 -11.33
N ALA A 20 9.70 -2.96 -10.54
CA ALA A 20 9.90 -3.97 -9.51
C ALA A 20 10.39 -5.31 -10.08
N LEU A 21 9.78 -5.78 -11.18
CA LEU A 21 10.19 -7.02 -11.86
C LEU A 21 11.63 -6.93 -12.39
N LEU A 22 12.00 -5.83 -13.03
CA LEU A 22 13.35 -5.64 -13.55
C LEU A 22 14.39 -5.59 -12.44
N ILE A 23 14.08 -4.94 -11.32
CA ILE A 23 14.99 -4.89 -10.16
C ILE A 23 15.12 -6.29 -9.55
N LEU A 24 14.02 -7.00 -9.32
CA LEU A 24 14.05 -8.35 -8.77
C LEU A 24 14.84 -9.32 -9.65
N GLU A 25 14.60 -9.31 -10.96
CA GLU A 25 15.34 -10.11 -11.93
C GLU A 25 16.85 -9.79 -11.88
N ALA A 26 17.21 -8.50 -11.78
CA ALA A 26 18.61 -8.08 -11.66
C ALA A 26 19.25 -8.55 -10.33
N GLN A 27 18.53 -8.47 -9.22
CA GLN A 27 18.99 -8.96 -7.90
C GLN A 27 19.18 -10.47 -7.90
N LEU A 28 18.25 -11.21 -8.52
CA LEU A 28 18.30 -12.66 -8.67
C LEU A 28 19.52 -13.08 -9.49
N ARG A 29 19.75 -12.45 -10.65
CA ARG A 29 20.90 -12.74 -11.53
C ARG A 29 22.25 -12.44 -10.87
N ARG A 30 22.29 -11.49 -9.94
CA ARG A 30 23.49 -11.12 -9.19
C ARG A 30 23.71 -11.99 -7.96
N GLY A 31 22.82 -12.94 -7.66
CA GLY A 31 22.93 -13.82 -6.49
C GLY A 31 22.87 -13.08 -5.16
N VAL A 32 22.12 -11.97 -5.09
CA VAL A 32 22.05 -11.15 -3.89
C VAL A 32 21.30 -11.90 -2.78
N ALA A 33 21.74 -11.72 -1.53
CA ALA A 33 21.14 -12.37 -0.38
C ALA A 33 19.64 -12.07 -0.26
N THR A 34 18.88 -13.09 0.15
CA THR A 34 17.41 -13.06 0.25
C THR A 34 16.87 -11.87 1.06
N GLU A 35 17.62 -11.40 2.06
CA GLU A 35 17.23 -10.24 2.87
C GLU A 35 17.07 -8.94 2.04
N TRP A 36 17.91 -8.74 1.03
CA TRP A 36 17.77 -7.58 0.14
C TRP A 36 16.61 -7.73 -0.85
N ILE A 37 16.26 -8.98 -1.19
CA ILE A 37 15.09 -9.28 -2.02
C ILE A 37 13.82 -8.94 -1.23
N ASP A 38 13.75 -9.29 0.05
CA ASP A 38 12.63 -8.95 0.94
C ASP A 38 12.44 -7.42 1.03
N VAL A 39 13.54 -6.67 1.21
CA VAL A 39 13.49 -5.20 1.26
C VAL A 39 13.02 -4.60 -0.08
N THR A 40 13.46 -5.17 -1.20
CA THR A 40 13.03 -4.72 -2.53
C THR A 40 11.53 -4.96 -2.74
N CYS A 41 11.03 -6.12 -2.35
CA CYS A 41 9.60 -6.45 -2.40
C CYS A 41 8.77 -5.55 -1.47
N ALA A 42 9.23 -5.31 -0.24
CA ALA A 42 8.60 -4.38 0.69
C ALA A 42 8.52 -2.95 0.10
N GLY A 43 9.62 -2.49 -0.52
CA GLY A 43 9.65 -1.22 -1.25
C GLY A 43 8.64 -1.19 -2.38
N ALA A 44 8.57 -2.24 -3.20
CA ALA A 44 7.62 -2.33 -4.31
C ALA A 44 6.16 -2.23 -3.85
N ILE A 45 5.81 -2.81 -2.69
CA ILE A 45 4.46 -2.68 -2.10
C ILE A 45 4.17 -1.22 -1.72
N ILE A 46 5.12 -0.55 -1.06
CA ILE A 46 4.97 0.86 -0.66
C ILE A 46 4.82 1.75 -1.90
N PHE A 47 5.67 1.58 -2.91
CA PHE A 47 5.59 2.34 -4.17
C PHE A 47 4.31 2.03 -4.94
N GLY A 48 3.85 0.78 -4.94
CA GLY A 48 2.58 0.39 -5.55
C GLY A 48 1.41 1.07 -4.87
N TYR A 49 1.45 1.17 -3.55
CA TYR A 49 0.45 1.87 -2.77
C TYR A 49 0.46 3.39 -3.03
N VAL A 50 1.63 4.04 -3.01
CA VAL A 50 1.76 5.47 -3.32
C VAL A 50 1.33 5.77 -4.76
N GLY A 51 1.74 4.94 -5.72
CA GLY A 51 1.37 5.06 -7.13
C GLY A 51 -0.12 4.86 -7.39
N TRP A 52 -0.81 4.11 -6.52
CA TRP A 52 -2.27 4.03 -6.52
C TRP A 52 -2.92 5.24 -5.84
N LEU A 53 -2.35 5.70 -4.73
CA LEU A 53 -2.90 6.77 -3.91
C LEU A 53 -2.85 8.13 -4.59
N CYS A 54 -1.73 8.49 -5.24
CA CYS A 54 -1.56 9.77 -5.92
C CYS A 54 -2.70 10.08 -6.91
N PRO A 55 -3.00 9.20 -7.91
CA PRO A 55 -4.12 9.44 -8.81
C PRO A 55 -5.47 9.34 -8.10
N ALA A 56 -5.64 8.49 -7.09
CA ALA A 56 -6.90 8.41 -6.34
C ALA A 56 -7.26 9.75 -5.66
N VAL A 57 -6.27 10.50 -5.16
CA VAL A 57 -6.47 11.82 -4.54
C VAL A 57 -6.69 12.94 -5.57
N MET A 58 -6.21 12.77 -6.81
CA MET A 58 -6.39 13.74 -7.90
C MET A 58 -7.77 13.68 -8.56
N GLY A 59 -8.53 12.60 -8.37
CA GLY A 59 -9.86 12.43 -8.95
C GLY A 59 -10.86 13.49 -8.47
N ALA A 60 -11.78 13.90 -9.35
CA ALA A 60 -12.73 14.98 -9.09
C ALA A 60 -13.74 14.67 -7.96
N ASP A 61 -14.10 13.39 -7.80
CA ASP A 61 -15.14 12.93 -6.87
C ASP A 61 -14.56 12.47 -5.52
N LYS A 62 -14.36 13.43 -4.60
CA LYS A 62 -13.82 13.17 -3.25
C LYS A 62 -14.66 12.19 -2.40
N GLU A 63 -15.96 12.08 -2.69
CA GLU A 63 -16.86 11.11 -2.01
C GLU A 63 -16.52 9.67 -2.39
N SER A 64 -16.22 9.43 -3.68
CA SER A 64 -15.81 8.11 -4.17
C SER A 64 -14.45 7.68 -3.60
N VAL A 65 -13.53 8.62 -3.36
CA VAL A 65 -12.19 8.36 -2.82
C VAL A 65 -12.25 7.63 -1.48
N SER A 66 -13.25 7.93 -0.64
CA SER A 66 -13.41 7.30 0.67
C SER A 66 -13.70 5.80 0.58
N TYR A 67 -14.48 5.35 -0.42
CA TYR A 67 -14.69 3.92 -0.67
C TYR A 67 -13.41 3.24 -1.17
N TYR A 68 -12.62 3.96 -1.96
CA TYR A 68 -11.37 3.44 -2.47
C TYR A 68 -10.30 3.31 -1.37
N MET A 69 -10.29 4.19 -0.35
CA MET A 69 -9.34 4.13 0.76
C MET A 69 -9.39 2.81 1.56
N VAL A 70 -10.56 2.16 1.65
CA VAL A 70 -10.68 0.83 2.28
C VAL A 70 -9.77 -0.18 1.57
N PHE A 71 -9.66 -0.13 0.25
CA PHE A 71 -8.79 -1.03 -0.51
C PHE A 71 -7.29 -0.79 -0.24
N GLY A 72 -6.92 0.36 0.33
CA GLY A 72 -5.55 0.62 0.79
C GLY A 72 -5.07 -0.39 1.82
N THR A 73 -5.96 -0.99 2.61
CA THR A 73 -5.59 -2.04 3.59
C THR A 73 -5.20 -3.35 2.93
N ILE A 74 -5.54 -3.58 1.65
CA ILE A 74 -5.08 -4.76 0.90
C ILE A 74 -3.55 -4.74 0.77
N PHE A 75 -2.93 -3.58 0.62
CA PHE A 75 -1.47 -3.46 0.55
C PHE A 75 -0.81 -3.83 1.88
N MET A 76 -1.44 -3.47 3.00
CA MET A 76 -1.01 -3.88 4.34
C MET A 76 -1.16 -5.38 4.55
N MET A 77 -2.28 -5.96 4.11
CA MET A 77 -2.52 -7.41 4.13
C MET A 77 -1.51 -8.15 3.24
N SER A 78 -1.12 -7.56 2.10
CA SER A 78 -0.19 -8.17 1.16
C SER A 78 1.21 -8.34 1.73
N ALA A 79 1.70 -7.35 2.48
CA ALA A 79 3.00 -7.44 3.14
C ALA A 79 3.06 -8.59 4.16
N ASN A 80 1.96 -8.83 4.89
CA ASN A 80 1.92 -9.83 5.96
C ASN A 80 1.53 -11.24 5.51
N LEU A 81 0.72 -11.39 4.45
CA LEU A 81 0.17 -12.69 4.05
C LEU A 81 0.73 -13.26 2.75
N PHE A 82 1.09 -12.42 1.77
CA PHE A 82 1.51 -12.93 0.46
C PHE A 82 3.02 -13.10 0.34
N PHE A 83 3.79 -12.24 0.99
CA PHE A 83 5.25 -12.27 0.91
C PHE A 83 5.92 -12.90 2.14
N THR A 84 5.15 -13.18 3.20
CA THR A 84 5.62 -13.79 4.46
C THR A 84 6.99 -13.28 4.88
N PHE A 85 7.18 -11.96 4.83
CA PHE A 85 8.45 -11.36 5.17
C PHE A 85 8.82 -11.68 6.61
N LYS A 86 10.12 -11.66 6.92
CA LYS A 86 10.58 -11.62 8.31
C LYS A 86 9.75 -10.59 9.09
N PHE A 87 9.28 -10.99 10.26
CA PHE A 87 8.37 -10.22 11.12
C PHE A 87 8.71 -8.72 11.19
N ASN A 88 10.00 -8.39 11.37
CA ASN A 88 10.49 -7.01 11.43
C ASN A 88 10.19 -6.20 10.16
N VAL A 89 10.48 -6.75 8.97
CA VAL A 89 10.25 -6.07 7.69
C VAL A 89 8.76 -5.92 7.42
N SER A 90 7.97 -6.92 7.77
CA SER A 90 6.52 -6.90 7.60
C SER A 90 5.84 -5.84 8.46
N ILE A 91 6.23 -5.72 9.73
CA ILE A 91 5.72 -4.68 10.64
C ILE A 91 6.09 -3.30 10.16
N VAL A 92 7.36 -3.08 9.78
CA VAL A 92 7.82 -1.77 9.29
C VAL A 92 7.04 -1.36 8.05
N THR A 93 6.90 -2.26 7.07
CA THR A 93 6.15 -2.00 5.83
C THR A 93 4.69 -1.67 6.13
N SER A 94 4.05 -2.46 7.01
CA SER A 94 2.66 -2.26 7.40
C SER A 94 2.45 -0.95 8.17
N ALA A 95 3.38 -0.58 9.04
CA ALA A 95 3.35 0.67 9.79
C ALA A 95 3.49 1.88 8.85
N ILE A 96 4.36 1.80 7.83
CA ILE A 96 4.47 2.84 6.81
C ILE A 96 3.13 3.03 6.08
N ILE A 97 2.50 1.93 5.64
CA ILE A 97 1.19 1.99 4.97
C ILE A 97 0.12 2.56 5.90
N LEU A 98 0.12 2.19 7.18
CA LEU A 98 -0.79 2.73 8.21
C LEU A 98 -0.65 4.25 8.36
N VAL A 99 0.59 4.75 8.47
CA VAL A 99 0.86 6.18 8.60
C VAL A 99 0.37 6.93 7.37
N ILE A 100 0.65 6.43 6.17
CA ILE A 100 0.17 7.06 4.93
C ILE A 100 -1.38 7.06 4.89
N LEU A 101 -2.05 5.96 5.26
CA LEU A 101 -3.52 5.91 5.35
C LEU A 101 -4.09 6.94 6.34
N TYR A 102 -3.44 7.13 7.49
CA TYR A 102 -3.84 8.14 8.46
C TYR A 102 -3.66 9.56 7.93
N ILE A 103 -2.54 9.85 7.26
CA ILE A 103 -2.28 11.14 6.63
C ILE A 103 -3.37 11.44 5.59
N VAL A 104 -3.68 10.49 4.72
CA VAL A 104 -4.71 10.69 3.68
C VAL A 104 -6.08 10.89 4.30
N ASN A 105 -6.47 10.08 5.28
CA ASN A 105 -7.74 10.21 6.00
C ASN A 105 -7.91 11.59 6.66
N TYR A 106 -6.81 12.22 7.08
CA TYR A 106 -6.83 13.58 7.60
C TYR A 106 -7.25 14.60 6.52
N PHE A 107 -6.70 14.49 5.31
CA PHE A 107 -6.96 15.42 4.19
C PHE A 107 -8.30 15.20 3.47
N VAL A 108 -8.91 14.02 3.58
CA VAL A 108 -10.21 13.76 2.95
C VAL A 108 -11.32 14.56 3.66
N PRO A 109 -12.16 15.32 2.94
CA PRO A 109 -13.29 16.03 3.53
C PRO A 109 -14.40 15.03 3.89
N SER A 110 -14.45 14.64 5.15
CA SER A 110 -15.46 13.75 5.71
C SER A 110 -15.75 14.10 7.16
N THR A 111 -16.86 13.59 7.70
CA THR A 111 -17.25 13.83 9.10
C THR A 111 -16.24 13.23 10.06
N LEU A 112 -16.12 13.81 11.26
CA LEU A 112 -15.21 13.31 12.29
C LEU A 112 -15.48 11.84 12.64
N ILE A 113 -16.76 11.45 12.71
CA ILE A 113 -17.17 10.07 13.00
C ILE A 113 -16.61 9.12 11.94
N TYR A 114 -16.73 9.48 10.66
CA TYR A 114 -16.21 8.67 9.56
C TYR A 114 -14.69 8.52 9.64
N LYS A 115 -13.96 9.60 9.93
CA LYS A 115 -12.50 9.55 10.11
C LYS A 115 -12.07 8.63 11.25
N MET A 116 -12.80 8.65 12.37
CA MET A 116 -12.55 7.79 13.53
C MET A 116 -12.83 6.32 13.22
N VAL A 117 -13.94 6.02 12.53
CA VAL A 117 -14.26 4.65 12.09
C VAL A 117 -13.16 4.10 11.18
N PHE A 118 -12.71 4.88 10.20
CA PHE A 118 -11.60 4.49 9.33
C PHE A 118 -10.27 4.31 10.07
N GLY A 119 -9.97 5.21 11.02
CA GLY A 119 -8.78 5.08 11.86
C GLY A 119 -8.77 3.77 12.66
N THR A 120 -9.88 3.46 13.33
CA THR A 120 -10.04 2.21 14.06
C THR A 120 -9.93 1.00 13.12
N PHE A 121 -10.58 1.06 11.95
CA PHE A 121 -10.47 0.01 10.93
C PHE A 121 -9.01 -0.25 10.51
N TYR A 122 -8.22 0.80 10.26
CA TYR A 122 -6.81 0.64 9.89
C TYR A 122 -5.97 0.03 11.02
N ILE A 123 -6.18 0.44 12.26
CA ILE A 123 -5.50 -0.15 13.43
C ILE A 123 -5.90 -1.62 13.58
N SER A 124 -7.19 -1.96 13.44
CA SER A 124 -7.66 -3.34 13.51
C SER A 124 -7.04 -4.22 12.42
N CYS A 125 -6.98 -3.73 11.18
CA CYS A 125 -6.29 -4.42 10.09
C CYS A 125 -4.81 -4.62 10.42
N PHE A 126 -4.11 -3.58 10.87
CA PHE A 126 -2.70 -3.65 11.23
C PHE A 126 -2.43 -4.70 12.32
N THR A 127 -3.21 -4.68 13.41
CA THR A 127 -3.09 -5.64 14.50
C THR A 127 -3.38 -7.06 14.02
N PHE A 128 -4.44 -7.24 13.23
CA PHE A 128 -4.83 -8.55 12.71
C PHE A 128 -3.76 -9.13 11.78
N THR A 129 -3.24 -8.34 10.84
CA THR A 129 -2.23 -8.82 9.90
C THR A 129 -0.88 -9.04 10.57
N SER A 130 -0.55 -8.26 11.60
CA SER A 130 0.66 -8.48 12.41
C SER A 130 0.55 -9.76 13.24
N TYR A 131 -0.64 -10.06 13.79
CA TYR A 131 -0.89 -11.30 14.53
C TYR A 131 -0.79 -12.54 13.63
N LEU A 132 -1.29 -12.47 12.39
CA LEU A 132 -1.20 -13.59 11.45
C LEU A 132 0.23 -13.88 10.98
N ASN A 133 1.14 -12.90 11.07
CA ASN A 133 2.54 -13.06 10.67
C ASN A 133 3.48 -13.34 11.87
N TRP A 134 2.92 -13.57 13.07
CA TRP A 134 3.66 -13.97 14.26
C TRP A 134 3.66 -15.49 14.41
#